data_AF-A0A812SWI8-F1
#
_entry.id   AF-A0A812SWI8-F1
#
_cell.length_a   1.000
_cell.length_b   1.000
_cell.length_c   1.000
_cell.angle_alpha   90.00
_cell.angle_beta   90.00
_cell.angle_gamma   90.00
#
_symmetry.space_group_name_H-M   'P 1'
#
loop_
_entity.id
_entity.type
_entity.pdbx_description
1 polymer ?
#
loop_
_entity_poly.entity_id
_entity_poly.type
_entity_poly.pdbx_seq_one_letter_code
_entity_poly.pdbx_strand_id
1 'polypeptide(L)'
;MDVQRGELVTDDAGRMVEAKGGILFIDEAERLVNNPNPCGRDVLEEIMALLGDASDVTVIFAGYRKDLVKLYNINEGLERRIHMEIHLDDYKPHELMRIFMDKAENHAGYKFIYNTNRESFQANLQERFNTTFMQKTIPRYNAGLVDHLMNSAAAAIATRAAEDENVDRKLLIEQDVEQAFKQLEKRLQKRKTG
;
A
#
# COMPACT_ATOMS: atom_id res chain seq x y z
N MET A 1 -0.69 -13.86 16.63
CA MET A 1 -0.68 -12.61 17.40
C MET A 1 -1.65 -11.70 16.68
N ASP A 2 -2.91 -11.72 17.12
CA ASP A 2 -3.98 -10.95 16.49
C ASP A 2 -3.76 -9.47 16.76
N VAL A 3 -3.49 -8.71 15.70
CA VAL A 3 -3.51 -7.25 15.77
C VAL A 3 -4.99 -6.85 15.71
N GLN A 4 -5.61 -6.67 16.88
CA GLN A 4 -6.90 -6.01 16.96
C GLN A 4 -6.74 -4.60 16.36
N ARG A 5 -7.48 -4.31 15.29
CA ARG A 5 -7.65 -2.93 14.80
C ARG A 5 -8.30 -2.13 15.93
N GLY A 6 -7.51 -1.33 16.63
CA GLY A 6 -8.05 -0.32 17.55
C GLY A 6 -8.76 0.73 16.71
N GLU A 7 -10.09 0.74 16.72
CA GLU A 7 -10.84 1.89 16.27
C GLU A 7 -10.59 3.05 17.25
N LEU A 8 -10.31 4.23 16.71
CA LEU A 8 -10.24 5.47 17.48
C LEU A 8 -11.61 5.74 18.12
N VAL A 9 -11.71 5.58 19.43
CA VAL A 9 -12.90 5.95 20.19
C VAL A 9 -12.77 7.42 20.58
N THR A 10 -13.71 8.25 20.13
CA THR A 10 -13.80 9.66 20.49
C THR A 10 -15.05 9.90 21.35
N ASP A 11 -15.00 10.80 22.33
CA ASP A 11 -16.20 11.25 23.03
C ASP A 11 -17.09 12.15 22.15
N ASP A 12 -18.26 12.52 22.67
CA ASP A 12 -19.22 13.42 22.00
C ASP A 12 -18.66 14.83 21.72
N ALA A 13 -17.49 15.17 22.27
CA ALA A 13 -16.76 16.41 22.02
C ALA A 13 -15.55 16.23 21.07
N GLY A 14 -15.35 15.03 20.53
CA GLY A 14 -14.26 14.70 19.61
C GLY A 14 -12.91 14.43 20.28
N ARG A 15 -12.86 14.32 21.61
CA ARG A 15 -11.63 14.02 22.35
C ARG A 15 -11.35 12.53 22.35
N MET A 16 -10.09 12.14 22.26
CA MET A 16 -9.70 10.73 22.24
C MET A 16 -9.96 10.08 23.61
N VAL A 17 -10.80 9.05 23.65
CA VAL A 17 -11.12 8.31 24.87
C VAL A 17 -10.60 6.88 24.76
N GLU A 18 -9.57 6.60 25.56
CA GLU A 18 -9.01 5.27 25.88
C GLU A 18 -8.37 4.47 24.73
N ALA A 19 -7.06 4.65 24.56
CA ALA A 19 -6.16 3.65 23.96
C ALA A 19 -5.34 2.90 25.03
N LYS A 20 -5.88 2.62 26.22
CA LYS A 20 -5.13 1.93 27.29
C LYS A 20 -4.67 0.54 26.82
N GLY A 21 -3.36 0.34 26.67
CA GLY A 21 -2.77 -0.90 26.15
C GLY A 21 -2.84 -1.04 24.61
N GLY A 22 -3.28 0.00 23.90
CA GLY A 22 -3.60 -0.05 22.47
C GLY A 22 -2.54 0.59 21.56
N ILE A 23 -2.71 0.39 20.26
CA ILE A 23 -1.94 1.04 19.21
C ILE A 23 -2.80 2.14 18.57
N LEU A 24 -2.33 3.39 18.63
CA LEU A 24 -2.88 4.52 17.87
C LEU A 24 -2.10 4.64 16.55
N PHE A 25 -2.72 4.26 15.44
CA PHE A 25 -2.13 4.39 14.11
C PHE A 25 -2.67 5.63 13.40
N ILE A 26 -1.78 6.56 13.06
CA ILE A 26 -2.11 7.81 12.37
C ILE A 26 -1.54 7.74 10.97
N ASP A 27 -2.40 7.37 10.01
CA ASP A 27 -2.06 7.38 8.59
C ASP A 27 -2.06 8.80 8.03
N GLU A 28 -1.19 9.05 7.05
CA GLU A 28 -0.96 10.36 6.45
C GLU A 28 -0.80 11.49 7.50
N ALA A 29 0.03 11.25 8.53
CA ALA A 29 0.24 12.19 9.64
C ALA A 29 0.77 13.55 9.15
N GLU A 30 1.34 13.64 7.95
CA GLU A 30 1.66 14.91 7.31
C GLU A 30 0.45 15.84 7.10
N ARG A 31 -0.78 15.33 7.14
CA ARG A 31 -2.00 16.16 7.08
C ARG A 31 -2.17 17.03 8.33
N LEU A 32 -1.53 16.67 9.45
CA LEU A 32 -1.52 17.49 10.67
C LEU A 32 -0.61 18.72 10.52
N VAL A 33 0.35 18.69 9.61
CA VAL A 33 1.36 19.75 9.42
C VAL A 33 1.16 20.56 8.15
N ASN A 34 0.41 20.05 7.17
CA ASN A 34 0.18 20.74 5.92
C ASN A 34 -0.97 21.76 6.06
N ASN A 35 -0.64 23.05 5.89
CA ASN A 35 -1.54 24.20 5.93
C ASN A 35 -2.65 24.10 4.85
N PRO A 36 -3.91 24.54 5.09
CA PRO A 36 -4.40 25.26 6.26
C PRO A 36 -5.23 24.36 7.17
N ASN A 37 -4.57 23.55 8.00
CA ASN A 37 -5.25 22.86 9.08
C ASN A 37 -4.97 23.58 10.43
N PRO A 38 -5.79 24.56 10.83
CA PRO A 38 -5.57 25.33 12.05
C PRO A 38 -5.61 24.46 13.32
N CYS A 39 -6.23 23.28 13.26
CA CYS A 39 -6.35 22.36 14.40
C CYS A 39 -5.20 21.34 14.50
N GLY A 40 -4.31 21.26 13.50
CA GLY A 40 -3.28 20.20 13.44
C GLY A 40 -2.29 20.25 14.61
N ARG A 41 -1.99 21.46 15.10
CA ARG A 41 -1.16 21.67 16.29
C ARG A 41 -1.86 21.17 17.55
N ASP A 42 -3.11 21.56 17.76
CA ASP A 42 -3.88 21.19 18.96
C ASP A 42 -4.04 19.66 19.06
N VAL A 43 -4.30 19.01 17.93
CA VAL A 43 -4.36 17.54 17.83
C VAL A 43 -3.02 16.90 18.19
N LEU A 44 -1.90 17.44 17.68
CA LEU A 44 -0.57 16.93 18.02
C LEU A 44 -0.25 17.14 19.51
N GLU A 45 -0.65 18.25 20.11
CA GLU A 45 -0.50 18.51 21.55
C GLU A 45 -1.31 17.51 22.39
N GLU A 46 -2.53 17.15 21.97
CA GLU A 46 -3.35 16.12 22.64
C GLU A 46 -2.71 14.73 22.54
N ILE A 47 -2.21 14.34 21.36
CA ILE A 47 -1.45 13.09 21.17
C ILE A 47 -0.21 13.06 22.07
N MET A 48 0.48 14.18 22.20
CA MET A 48 1.68 14.29 23.04
C MET A 48 1.36 14.21 24.53
N ALA A 49 0.21 14.72 24.96
CA ALA A 49 -0.29 14.52 26.32
C ALA A 49 -0.61 13.04 26.59
N LEU A 50 -1.12 12.32 25.59
CA LEU A 50 -1.33 10.87 25.66
C LEU A 50 -0.03 10.07 25.76
N LEU A 51 1.10 10.59 25.27
CA LEU A 51 2.44 9.95 25.31
C LEU A 51 3.22 10.23 26.63
N GLY A 52 2.59 10.81 27.65
CA GLY A 52 3.22 11.12 28.93
C GLY A 52 3.62 9.87 29.74
N ASP A 53 4.39 10.07 30.82
CA ASP A 53 5.17 9.06 31.57
C ASP A 53 4.41 7.81 32.11
N ALA A 54 3.08 7.75 31.99
CA ALA A 54 2.25 6.64 32.44
C ALA A 54 1.34 6.05 31.34
N SER A 55 1.64 6.29 30.07
CA SER A 55 0.81 5.83 28.96
C SER A 55 1.14 4.41 28.50
N ASP A 56 0.19 3.49 28.60
CA ASP A 56 0.25 2.16 27.97
C ASP A 56 -0.07 2.21 26.46
N VAL A 57 0.18 3.34 25.78
CA VAL A 57 -0.23 3.58 24.39
C VAL A 57 0.98 3.60 23.47
N THR A 58 0.95 2.82 22.39
CA THR A 58 1.92 2.93 21.30
C THR A 58 1.33 3.79 20.19
N VAL A 59 2.01 4.88 19.81
CA VAL A 59 1.59 5.72 18.69
C VAL A 59 2.48 5.43 17.48
N ILE A 60 1.86 5.18 16.32
CA ILE A 60 2.55 4.99 15.04
C ILE A 60 2.12 6.10 14.08
N PHE A 61 3.07 6.96 13.71
CA PHE A 61 2.87 7.95 12.64
C PHE A 61 3.32 7.33 11.31
N ALA A 62 2.43 7.31 10.32
CA ALA A 62 2.73 6.87 8.96
C ALA A 62 2.54 8.02 7.97
N GLY A 63 3.35 8.04 6.92
CA GLY A 63 3.39 9.14 5.97
C GLY A 63 4.68 9.17 5.15
N TYR A 64 4.74 10.09 4.19
CA TYR A 64 5.97 10.29 3.43
C TYR A 64 7.08 10.89 4.30
N ARG A 65 8.26 10.28 4.33
CA ARG A 65 9.40 10.70 5.17
C ARG A 65 9.66 12.21 5.14
N LYS A 66 9.73 12.79 3.94
CA LYS A 66 9.99 14.24 3.74
C LYS A 66 8.94 15.13 4.42
N ASP A 67 7.72 14.64 4.56
CA ASP A 67 6.59 15.37 5.11
C ASP A 67 6.43 15.08 6.61
N LEU A 68 6.70 13.86 7.08
CA LEU A 68 6.74 13.52 8.50
C LEU A 68 7.79 14.32 9.28
N VAL A 69 8.93 14.66 8.66
CA VAL A 69 9.94 15.53 9.30
C VAL A 69 9.36 16.89 9.72
N LYS A 70 8.30 17.36 9.05
CA LYS A 70 7.65 18.62 9.44
C LYS A 70 6.88 18.52 10.75
N LEU A 71 6.55 17.31 11.24
CA LEU A 71 5.92 17.12 12.56
C LEU A 71 6.84 17.62 13.68
N TYR A 72 8.15 17.43 13.53
CA TYR A 72 9.16 17.92 14.48
C TYR A 72 9.15 19.45 14.60
N ASN A 73 8.82 20.16 13.52
CA ASN A 73 8.75 21.62 13.52
C ASN A 73 7.53 22.18 14.29
N ILE A 74 6.49 21.37 14.52
CA ILE A 74 5.31 21.82 15.28
C ILE A 74 5.54 21.66 16.79
N ASN A 75 6.23 20.60 17.19
CA ASN A 75 6.53 20.33 18.59
C ASN A 75 7.90 19.67 18.73
N GLU A 76 8.91 20.42 19.16
CA GLU A 76 10.26 19.91 19.41
C GLU A 76 10.29 18.78 20.46
N GLY A 77 9.27 18.72 21.34
CA GLY A 77 9.11 17.64 22.30
C GLY A 77 8.77 16.29 21.66
N LEU A 78 8.26 16.28 20.42
CA LEU A 78 7.93 15.07 19.68
C LEU A 78 9.19 14.28 19.32
N GLU A 79 10.25 14.97 18.89
CA GLU A 79 11.53 14.32 18.53
C GLU A 79 12.08 13.49 19.69
N ARG A 80 11.97 13.99 20.93
CA ARG A 80 12.41 13.28 22.14
C ARG A 80 11.56 12.06 22.50
N ARG A 81 10.34 11.96 21.98
CA ARG A 81 9.37 10.88 22.28
C ARG A 81 9.21 9.89 21.14
N ILE A 82 9.77 10.17 19.95
CA ILE A 82 9.89 9.19 18.87
C ILE A 82 11.13 8.34 19.15
N HIS A 83 10.90 7.13 19.64
CA HIS A 83 11.96 6.19 20.01
C HIS A 83 12.40 5.29 18.86
N MET A 84 11.64 5.27 17.76
CA MET A 84 11.86 4.37 16.62
C MET A 84 11.37 4.99 15.32
N GLU A 85 12.24 4.99 14.30
CA GLU A 85 11.89 5.30 12.92
C GLU A 85 12.07 4.04 12.07
N ILE A 86 11.02 3.64 11.34
CA ILE A 86 11.08 2.53 10.38
C ILE A 86 10.95 3.10 8.98
N HIS A 87 11.95 2.84 8.14
CA HIS A 87 11.89 3.16 6.72
C HIS A 87 11.45 1.93 5.92
N LEU A 88 10.40 2.09 5.11
CA LEU A 88 9.97 1.08 4.15
C LEU A 88 10.44 1.50 2.76
N ASP A 89 11.39 0.74 2.22
CA ASP A 89 11.87 0.94 0.85
C ASP A 89 10.79 0.54 -0.17
N ASP A 90 10.89 1.12 -1.37
CA ASP A 90 10.08 0.68 -2.51
C ASP A 90 10.38 -0.79 -2.87
N TYR A 91 9.35 -1.56 -3.19
CA TYR A 91 9.53 -2.94 -3.64
C TYR A 91 10.34 -3.00 -4.93
N LYS A 92 11.30 -3.93 -4.98
CA LYS A 92 12.05 -4.28 -6.18
C LYS A 92 11.15 -5.06 -7.15
N PRO A 93 11.47 -5.08 -8.46
CA PRO A 93 10.69 -5.81 -9.46
C PRO A 93 10.42 -7.29 -9.11
N HIS A 94 11.41 -7.99 -8.54
CA HIS A 94 11.25 -9.38 -8.13
C HIS A 94 10.33 -9.56 -6.90
N GLU A 95 10.23 -8.55 -6.02
CA GLU A 95 9.32 -8.57 -4.88
C GLU A 95 7.89 -8.34 -5.34
N LEU A 96 7.67 -7.39 -6.25
CA LEU A 96 6.36 -7.18 -6.88
C LEU A 96 5.88 -8.41 -7.67
N MET A 97 6.79 -9.07 -8.39
CA MET A 97 6.54 -10.36 -9.02
C MET A 97 6.04 -11.39 -8.00
N ARG A 98 6.75 -11.55 -6.87
CA ARG A 98 6.35 -12.49 -5.81
C ARG A 98 4.99 -12.15 -5.21
N ILE A 99 4.74 -10.87 -4.91
CA ILE A 99 3.46 -10.40 -4.36
C ILE A 99 2.32 -10.66 -5.34
N PHE A 100 2.53 -10.44 -6.65
CA PHE A 100 1.53 -10.73 -7.67
C PHE A 100 1.19 -12.23 -7.72
N MET A 101 2.20 -13.09 -7.76
CA MET A 101 1.98 -14.54 -7.79
C MET A 101 1.27 -15.03 -6.53
N ASP A 102 1.68 -14.53 -5.36
CA ASP A 102 1.05 -14.88 -4.07
C ASP A 102 -0.40 -14.39 -3.98
N LYS A 103 -0.69 -13.16 -4.43
CA LYS A 103 -2.08 -12.66 -4.51
C LYS A 103 -2.93 -13.46 -5.49
N ALA A 104 -2.36 -13.84 -6.64
CA ALA A 104 -3.07 -14.65 -7.62
C ALA A 104 -3.40 -16.05 -7.09
N GLU A 105 -2.40 -16.76 -6.56
CA GLU A 105 -2.55 -18.15 -6.10
C GLU A 105 -3.31 -18.25 -4.77
N ASN A 106 -2.88 -17.50 -3.75
CA ASN A 106 -3.34 -17.71 -2.37
C ASN A 106 -4.55 -16.85 -2.00
N HIS A 107 -4.73 -15.68 -2.63
CA HIS A 107 -5.84 -14.77 -2.30
C HIS A 107 -6.99 -14.85 -3.30
N ALA A 108 -6.69 -14.91 -4.61
CA ALA A 108 -7.72 -14.97 -5.66
C ALA A 108 -8.07 -16.42 -6.09
N GLY A 109 -7.22 -17.39 -5.75
CA GLY A 109 -7.40 -18.80 -6.09
C GLY A 109 -7.18 -19.10 -7.58
N TYR A 110 -6.38 -18.29 -8.27
CA TYR A 110 -5.97 -18.57 -9.64
C TYR A 110 -4.89 -19.66 -9.65
N LYS A 111 -4.86 -20.43 -10.74
CA LYS A 111 -3.77 -21.36 -11.04
C LYS A 111 -3.06 -20.87 -12.30
N PHE A 112 -1.76 -20.63 -12.19
CA PHE A 112 -0.97 -20.26 -13.35
C PHE A 112 -0.80 -21.45 -14.29
N ILE A 113 -0.99 -21.20 -15.58
CA ILE A 113 -0.60 -22.13 -16.65
C ILE A 113 0.60 -21.51 -17.36
N TYR A 114 1.72 -22.22 -17.32
CA TYR A 114 2.98 -21.79 -17.92
C TYR A 114 3.12 -22.38 -19.32
N ASN A 115 3.63 -21.58 -20.25
CA ASN A 115 3.93 -22.05 -21.61
C ASN A 115 5.13 -23.01 -21.63
N THR A 116 6.14 -22.69 -20.80
CA THR A 116 7.37 -23.49 -20.69
C THR A 116 7.53 -24.07 -19.29
N ASN A 117 7.81 -23.23 -18.31
CA ASN A 117 7.98 -23.61 -16.90
C ASN A 117 7.82 -22.37 -15.99
N ARG A 118 7.71 -22.60 -14.69
CA ARG A 118 7.53 -21.55 -13.68
C ARG A 118 8.69 -20.57 -13.61
N GLU A 119 9.93 -21.04 -13.76
CA GLU A 119 11.12 -20.20 -13.65
C GLU A 119 11.23 -19.19 -14.80
N SER A 120 11.03 -19.65 -16.04
CA SER A 120 10.98 -18.78 -17.23
C SER A 120 9.84 -17.77 -17.13
N PHE A 121 8.67 -18.18 -16.62
CA PHE A 121 7.56 -17.27 -16.37
C PHE A 121 7.92 -16.19 -15.33
N GLN A 122 8.56 -16.58 -14.22
CA GLN A 122 9.02 -15.64 -13.19
C GLN A 122 10.05 -14.66 -13.75
N ALA A 123 11.03 -15.14 -14.51
CA ALA A 123 12.03 -14.28 -15.16
C ALA A 123 11.36 -13.24 -16.07
N ASN A 124 10.42 -13.67 -16.92
CA ASN A 124 9.67 -12.78 -17.80
C ASN A 124 8.85 -11.76 -17.00
N LEU A 125 8.15 -12.19 -15.95
CA LEU A 125 7.32 -11.31 -15.12
C LEU A 125 8.17 -10.26 -14.39
N GLN A 126 9.31 -10.67 -13.83
CA GLN A 126 10.27 -9.76 -13.21
C GLN A 126 10.81 -8.75 -14.23
N GLU A 127 11.20 -9.19 -15.42
CA GLU A 127 11.66 -8.30 -16.49
C GLU A 127 10.57 -7.29 -16.87
N ARG A 128 9.30 -7.69 -16.87
CA ARG A 128 8.19 -6.78 -17.14
C ARG A 128 7.95 -5.74 -16.06
N PHE A 129 8.08 -6.09 -14.78
CA PHE A 129 8.10 -5.08 -13.73
C PHE A 129 9.29 -4.12 -13.88
N ASN A 130 10.45 -4.64 -14.27
CA ASN A 130 11.68 -3.87 -14.45
C ASN A 130 11.55 -2.86 -15.60
N THR A 131 11.16 -3.32 -16.78
CA THR A 131 11.09 -2.51 -18.01
C THR A 131 9.89 -1.57 -18.05
N THR A 132 8.74 -1.97 -17.47
CA THR A 132 7.50 -1.18 -17.57
C THR A 132 7.38 -0.12 -16.47
N PHE A 133 7.90 -0.37 -15.25
CA PHE A 133 7.45 0.37 -14.06
C PHE A 133 8.54 1.03 -13.19
N MET A 134 9.83 0.77 -13.40
CA MET A 134 10.90 1.19 -12.47
C MET A 134 10.98 2.68 -12.13
N GLN A 135 10.81 3.60 -13.07
CA GLN A 135 11.23 4.99 -12.83
C GLN A 135 10.26 5.81 -11.97
N LYS A 136 8.99 5.88 -12.36
CA LYS A 136 7.98 6.75 -11.70
C LYS A 136 6.77 5.99 -11.20
N THR A 137 6.61 4.73 -11.61
CA THR A 137 5.40 3.96 -11.33
C THR A 137 5.57 3.21 -10.01
N ILE A 138 6.70 2.51 -9.81
CA ILE A 138 6.96 1.80 -8.55
C ILE A 138 6.96 2.76 -7.35
N PRO A 139 7.72 3.88 -7.32
CA PRO A 139 7.69 4.78 -6.16
C PRO A 139 6.33 5.41 -5.86
N ARG A 140 5.45 5.48 -6.87
CA ARG A 140 4.12 6.10 -6.73
C ARG A 140 3.06 5.11 -6.25
N TYR A 141 3.11 3.87 -6.73
CA TYR A 141 2.04 2.90 -6.50
C TYR A 141 2.48 1.73 -5.63
N ASN A 142 3.79 1.47 -5.53
CA ASN A 142 4.42 0.38 -4.79
C ASN A 142 3.61 -0.94 -4.88
N ALA A 143 3.25 -1.59 -3.77
CA ALA A 143 2.39 -2.78 -3.79
C ALA A 143 1.01 -2.57 -4.42
N GLY A 144 0.46 -1.36 -4.40
CA GLY A 144 -0.79 -1.01 -5.08
C GLY A 144 -0.72 -1.18 -6.61
N LEU A 145 0.49 -1.21 -7.19
CA LEU A 145 0.68 -1.58 -8.59
C LEU A 145 0.22 -3.02 -8.87
N VAL A 146 0.47 -3.94 -7.93
CA VAL A 146 0.03 -5.33 -8.03
C VAL A 146 -1.49 -5.42 -8.01
N ASP A 147 -2.17 -4.61 -7.21
CA ASP A 147 -3.64 -4.58 -7.19
C ASP A 147 -4.22 -4.11 -8.53
N HIS A 148 -3.60 -3.10 -9.15
CA HIS A 148 -3.97 -2.69 -10.50
C HIS A 148 -3.68 -3.75 -11.56
N LEU A 149 -2.60 -4.52 -11.40
CA LEU A 149 -2.27 -5.63 -12.29
C LEU A 149 -3.27 -6.78 -12.12
N MET A 150 -3.63 -7.14 -10.89
CA MET A 150 -4.65 -8.15 -10.57
C MET A 150 -5.99 -7.81 -11.21
N ASN A 151 -6.43 -6.56 -11.11
CA ASN A 151 -7.65 -6.09 -11.76
C ASN A 151 -7.57 -6.18 -13.30
N SER A 152 -6.40 -5.90 -13.87
CA SER A 152 -6.18 -6.01 -15.31
C SER A 152 -6.12 -7.49 -15.76
N ALA A 153 -5.59 -8.39 -14.93
CA ALA A 153 -5.58 -9.83 -15.18
C ALA A 153 -6.99 -10.43 -15.15
N ALA A 154 -7.82 -10.03 -14.18
CA ALA A 154 -9.22 -10.44 -14.13
C ALA A 154 -9.99 -9.97 -15.38
N ALA A 155 -9.72 -8.75 -15.86
CA ALA A 155 -10.32 -8.23 -17.10
C ALA A 155 -9.84 -8.99 -18.35
N ALA A 156 -8.58 -9.42 -18.39
CA ALA A 156 -8.04 -10.24 -19.47
C ALA A 156 -8.70 -11.62 -19.52
N ILE A 157 -8.82 -12.31 -18.37
CA ILE A 157 -9.55 -13.58 -18.25
C ILE A 157 -11.00 -13.42 -18.72
N ALA A 158 -11.68 -12.35 -18.29
CA ALA A 158 -13.06 -12.09 -18.69
C ALA A 158 -13.20 -11.89 -20.21
N THR A 159 -12.21 -11.26 -20.84
CA THR A 159 -12.16 -11.08 -22.30
C THR A 159 -12.01 -12.44 -23.00
N ARG A 160 -11.06 -13.26 -22.54
CA ARG A 160 -10.83 -14.61 -23.08
C ARG A 160 -12.06 -15.51 -22.93
N ALA A 161 -12.73 -15.46 -21.78
CA ALA A 161 -13.95 -16.22 -21.51
C ALA A 161 -15.19 -15.71 -22.27
N ALA A 162 -15.13 -14.54 -22.89
CA ALA A 162 -16.18 -14.06 -23.80
C ALA A 162 -16.00 -14.59 -25.23
N GLU A 163 -14.78 -15.01 -25.59
CA GLU A 163 -14.45 -15.58 -26.90
C GLU A 163 -14.59 -17.11 -26.92
N ASP A 164 -14.41 -17.77 -25.77
CA ASP A 164 -14.57 -19.23 -25.61
C ASP A 164 -15.29 -19.57 -24.30
N GLU A 165 -16.48 -20.17 -24.42
CA GLU A 165 -17.34 -20.54 -23.29
C GLU A 165 -16.74 -21.67 -22.43
N ASN A 166 -15.76 -22.42 -22.92
CA ASN A 166 -15.12 -23.52 -22.20
C ASN A 166 -13.94 -23.07 -21.33
N VAL A 167 -13.66 -21.76 -21.27
CA VAL A 167 -12.54 -21.22 -20.50
C VAL A 167 -12.79 -21.37 -19.00
N ASP A 168 -11.90 -22.09 -18.33
CA ASP A 168 -11.82 -22.07 -16.87
C ASP A 168 -11.25 -20.71 -16.40
N ARG A 169 -12.13 -19.91 -15.78
CA ARG A 169 -11.80 -18.58 -15.24
C ARG A 169 -10.88 -18.63 -14.02
N LYS A 170 -10.59 -19.81 -13.47
CA LYS A 170 -9.57 -20.01 -12.44
C LYS A 170 -8.17 -20.22 -13.01
N LEU A 171 -8.03 -20.42 -14.32
CA LEU A 171 -6.73 -20.54 -14.96
C LEU A 171 -6.26 -19.18 -15.45
N LEU A 172 -5.10 -18.74 -14.97
CA LEU A 172 -4.43 -17.51 -15.41
C LEU A 172 -3.28 -17.90 -16.34
N ILE A 173 -3.43 -17.63 -17.63
CA ILE A 173 -2.43 -18.00 -18.65
C ILE A 173 -1.49 -16.84 -18.95
N GLU A 174 -0.32 -17.11 -19.55
CA GLU A 174 0.67 -16.05 -19.85
C GLU A 174 0.11 -14.94 -20.75
N GLN A 175 -0.80 -15.26 -21.68
CA GLN A 175 -1.45 -14.27 -22.54
C GLN A 175 -2.33 -13.29 -21.73
N ASP A 176 -3.03 -13.77 -20.69
CA ASP A 176 -3.84 -12.91 -19.82
C ASP A 176 -2.94 -11.92 -19.07
N VAL A 177 -1.79 -12.41 -18.57
CA VAL A 177 -0.80 -11.58 -17.88
C VAL A 177 -0.22 -10.54 -18.83
N GLU A 178 0.15 -10.93 -20.04
CA GLU A 178 0.64 -10.00 -21.07
C GLU A 178 -0.38 -8.90 -21.37
N GLN A 179 -1.64 -9.29 -21.57
CA GLN A 179 -2.72 -8.35 -21.81
C GLN A 179 -2.95 -7.43 -20.60
N ALA A 180 -2.84 -7.95 -19.38
CA ALA A 180 -2.97 -7.17 -18.15
C ALA A 180 -1.90 -6.07 -18.06
N PHE A 181 -0.64 -6.36 -18.36
CA PHE A 181 0.42 -5.36 -18.41
C PHE A 181 0.12 -4.27 -19.44
N LYS A 182 -0.26 -4.65 -20.67
CA LYS A 182 -0.62 -3.69 -21.73
C LYS A 182 -1.79 -2.79 -21.34
N GLN A 183 -2.82 -3.34 -20.71
CA GLN A 183 -3.98 -2.57 -20.24
C GLN A 183 -3.57 -1.59 -19.13
N LEU A 184 -2.78 -2.05 -18.17
CA LEU A 184 -2.30 -1.24 -17.05
C LEU A 184 -1.43 -0.08 -17.55
N GLU A 185 -0.49 -0.36 -18.44
CA GLU A 185 0.38 0.66 -19.04
C GLU A 185 -0.43 1.76 -19.74
N LYS A 186 -1.40 1.38 -20.58
CA LYS A 186 -2.31 2.32 -21.25
C LYS A 186 -3.08 3.19 -20.25
N ARG A 187 -3.59 2.60 -19.16
CA ARG A 187 -4.32 3.35 -18.11
C ARG A 187 -3.42 4.35 -17.40
N LEU A 188 -2.19 3.95 -17.09
CA LEU A 188 -1.22 4.81 -16.40
C LEU A 188 -0.71 5.95 -17.30
N GLN A 189 -0.59 5.73 -18.62
CA GLN A 189 -0.25 6.78 -19.58
C GLN A 189 -1.36 7.84 -19.68
N LYS A 190 -2.64 7.43 -19.77
CA LYS A 190 -3.78 8.36 -19.84
C LYS A 190 -3.90 9.26 -18.60
N ARG A 191 -3.54 8.76 -17.42
CA ARG A 191 -3.54 9.52 -16.16
C ARG A 191 -2.38 10.52 -16.01
N LYS A 192 -1.42 10.52 -16.93
CA LYS A 192 -0.33 11.53 -16.96
C LYS A 192 -0.66 12.73 -17.84
N THR A 193 -1.66 12.63 -18.73
CA THR A 193 -2.03 13.64 -19.73
C THR A 193 -3.28 14.45 -19.36
N GLY A 194 -3.89 14.19 -18.22
CA GLY A 194 -5.02 14.95 -17.66
C GLY A 194 -4.73 15.30 -16.21
#